data_AF-A0A661BQT3-F1
#
_entry.id   AF-A0A661BQT3-F1
#
_cell.length_a   1.000
_cell.length_b   1.000
_cell.length_c   1.000
_cell.angle_alpha   90.00
_cell.angle_beta   90.00
_cell.angle_gamma   90.00
#
_symmetry.space_group_name_H-M   'P 1'
#
loop_
_entity.id
_entity.type
_entity.pdbx_description
1 polymer ?
#
loop_
_entity_poly.entity_id
_entity_poly.type
_entity_poly.pdbx_seq_one_letter_code
_entity_poly.pdbx_strand_id
1 'polypeptide(L)'
;MIGNRIKQARKASGLSMRALAEKANISAMAISKYENDQSIPSSSVVIELSKALGVRGEYFYRSEEIELNNVEYRKHSALPKKIQNQIEGNVIEQLERYFELEHFLPSRPIQEFKIPNSIPKNVRGYSDIESVAIKLREAWNLGINPIAELTDTLEERGIQVFQSDVLDDDKFDGLAVMVNSIPVIVVGKGKGWKGDRQRFTLAHELGHFILEGRIDKNILDIEKAANRFAGAFLVPE
;
A
#
# COMPACT_ATOMS: atom_id res chain seq x y z
N MET A 1 -16.39 -15.05 3.20
CA MET A 1 -16.63 -16.48 2.83
C MET A 1 -15.36 -17.08 2.22
N ILE A 2 -15.16 -18.41 2.25
CA ILE A 2 -13.90 -19.03 1.76
C ILE A 2 -13.64 -18.79 0.26
N GLY A 3 -14.69 -18.73 -0.57
CA GLY A 3 -14.55 -18.51 -2.00
C GLY A 3 -13.93 -17.16 -2.35
N ASN A 4 -14.35 -16.10 -1.66
CA ASN A 4 -13.75 -14.78 -1.84
C ASN A 4 -12.27 -14.77 -1.43
N ARG A 5 -11.90 -15.44 -0.32
CA ARG A 5 -10.50 -15.60 0.10
C ARG A 5 -9.65 -16.29 -0.98
N ILE A 6 -10.15 -17.36 -1.59
CA ILE A 6 -9.47 -18.06 -2.70
C ILE A 6 -9.28 -17.11 -3.89
N LYS A 7 -10.33 -16.37 -4.26
CA LYS A 7 -10.29 -15.41 -5.37
C LYS A 7 -9.30 -14.28 -5.12
N GLN A 8 -9.26 -13.73 -3.91
CA GLN A 8 -8.32 -12.69 -3.48
C GLN A 8 -6.88 -13.21 -3.56
N ALA A 9 -6.58 -14.34 -2.91
CA ALA A 9 -5.23 -14.92 -2.92
C ALA A 9 -4.75 -15.26 -4.34
N ARG A 10 -5.65 -15.76 -5.21
CA ARG A 10 -5.33 -16.02 -6.61
C ARG A 10 -4.96 -14.74 -7.37
N LYS A 11 -5.73 -13.67 -7.18
CA LYS A 11 -5.42 -12.36 -7.79
C LYS A 11 -4.12 -11.79 -7.25
N ALA A 12 -3.88 -11.88 -5.93
CA ALA A 12 -2.65 -11.47 -5.27
C ALA A 12 -1.41 -12.21 -5.82
N SER A 13 -1.58 -13.49 -6.15
CA SER A 13 -0.56 -14.34 -6.78
C SER A 13 -0.38 -14.09 -8.29
N GLY A 14 -1.21 -13.23 -8.90
CA GLY A 14 -1.16 -12.97 -10.34
C GLY A 14 -1.58 -14.16 -11.21
N LEU A 15 -2.32 -15.13 -10.67
CA LEU A 15 -2.71 -16.34 -11.36
C LEU A 15 -4.09 -16.20 -12.04
N SER A 16 -4.24 -16.77 -13.23
CA SER A 16 -5.56 -17.06 -13.79
C SER A 16 -6.17 -18.27 -13.10
N MET A 17 -7.49 -18.47 -13.20
CA MET A 17 -8.12 -19.70 -12.65
C MET A 17 -7.50 -20.97 -13.25
N ARG A 18 -7.13 -20.95 -14.54
CA ARG A 18 -6.45 -22.06 -15.21
C ARG A 18 -5.03 -22.28 -14.67
N ALA A 19 -4.28 -21.21 -14.45
CA ALA A 19 -2.93 -21.31 -13.90
C ALA A 19 -2.95 -21.81 -12.44
N LEU A 20 -3.94 -21.40 -11.64
CA LEU A 20 -4.14 -21.93 -10.28
C LEU A 20 -4.53 -23.42 -10.32
N ALA A 21 -5.46 -23.77 -11.21
CA ALA A 21 -5.90 -25.15 -11.42
C ALA A 21 -4.72 -26.08 -11.73
N GLU A 22 -3.87 -25.69 -12.69
CA GLU A 22 -2.65 -26.42 -13.03
C GLU A 22 -1.68 -26.52 -11.86
N LYS A 23 -1.38 -25.38 -11.20
CA LYS A 23 -0.42 -25.33 -10.10
C LYS A 23 -0.85 -26.10 -8.85
N ALA A 24 -2.15 -26.13 -8.56
CA ALA A 24 -2.72 -26.84 -7.42
C ALA A 24 -3.21 -28.26 -7.77
N ASN A 25 -3.02 -28.71 -9.02
CA ASN A 25 -3.52 -29.99 -9.53
C ASN A 25 -5.04 -30.21 -9.27
N ILE A 26 -5.84 -29.19 -9.54
CA ILE A 26 -7.30 -29.16 -9.36
C ILE A 26 -7.94 -28.73 -10.68
N SER A 27 -9.15 -29.21 -11.00
CA SER A 27 -9.82 -28.75 -12.23
C SER A 27 -10.19 -27.26 -12.17
N ALA A 28 -10.07 -26.53 -13.29
CA ALA A 28 -10.49 -25.12 -13.37
C ALA A 28 -11.98 -24.93 -13.02
N MET A 29 -12.82 -25.93 -13.28
CA MET A 29 -14.23 -25.94 -12.89
C MET A 29 -14.39 -26.03 -11.36
N ALA A 30 -13.56 -26.83 -10.67
CA ALA A 30 -13.57 -26.87 -9.21
C ALA A 30 -13.09 -25.54 -8.61
N ILE A 31 -12.02 -24.94 -9.14
CA ILE A 31 -11.58 -23.58 -8.72
C ILE A 31 -12.71 -22.57 -8.86
N SER A 32 -13.40 -22.55 -10.00
CA SER A 32 -14.55 -21.67 -10.22
C SER A 32 -15.68 -21.94 -9.21
N LYS A 33 -15.99 -23.20 -8.91
CA LYS A 33 -17.01 -23.53 -7.90
C LYS A 33 -16.61 -23.05 -6.51
N TYR A 34 -15.34 -23.18 -6.14
CA TYR A 34 -14.83 -22.70 -4.85
C TYR A 34 -14.90 -21.17 -4.78
N GLU A 35 -14.42 -20.45 -5.79
CA GLU A 35 -14.41 -18.97 -5.81
C GLU A 35 -15.81 -18.33 -5.79
N ASN A 36 -16.85 -19.08 -6.17
CA ASN A 36 -18.24 -18.63 -6.16
C ASN A 36 -19.05 -19.28 -5.03
N ASP A 37 -18.40 -19.88 -4.04
CA ASP A 37 -19.04 -20.55 -2.89
C ASP A 37 -20.06 -21.63 -3.26
N GLN A 38 -19.94 -22.22 -4.47
CA GLN A 38 -20.81 -23.31 -4.95
C GLN A 38 -20.35 -24.69 -4.45
N SER A 39 -19.15 -24.77 -3.89
CA SER A 39 -18.58 -25.97 -3.28
C SER A 39 -17.57 -25.57 -2.23
N ILE A 40 -17.37 -26.42 -1.22
CA ILE A 40 -16.39 -26.21 -0.17
C ILE A 40 -15.18 -27.12 -0.46
N PRO A 41 -13.95 -26.58 -0.49
CA PRO A 41 -12.76 -27.39 -0.68
C PRO A 41 -12.53 -28.32 0.52
N SER A 42 -12.10 -29.56 0.27
CA SER A 42 -11.65 -30.46 1.33
C SER A 42 -10.34 -29.96 1.96
N SER A 43 -9.98 -30.47 3.14
CA SER A 43 -8.71 -30.11 3.80
C SER A 43 -7.48 -30.37 2.91
N SER A 44 -7.50 -31.47 2.12
CA SER A 44 -6.44 -31.76 1.15
C SER A 44 -6.36 -30.71 0.03
N VAL A 45 -7.52 -30.26 -0.47
CA VAL A 45 -7.59 -29.20 -1.48
C VAL A 45 -7.10 -27.88 -0.91
N VAL A 46 -7.46 -27.54 0.33
CA VAL A 46 -6.97 -26.33 1.01
C VAL A 46 -5.45 -26.32 1.12
N ILE A 47 -4.83 -27.46 1.46
CA ILE A 47 -3.36 -27.58 1.51
C ILE A 47 -2.72 -27.32 0.14
N GLU A 48 -3.28 -27.87 -0.93
CA GLU A 48 -2.75 -27.65 -2.29
C GLU A 48 -2.95 -26.19 -2.75
N LEU A 49 -4.09 -25.58 -2.43
CA LEU A 49 -4.34 -24.16 -2.67
C LEU A 49 -3.35 -23.27 -1.91
N SER A 50 -3.10 -23.55 -0.63
CA SER A 50 -2.11 -22.84 0.19
C SER A 50 -0.72 -22.86 -0.44
N LYS A 51 -0.24 -24.04 -0.85
CA LYS A 51 1.06 -24.18 -1.52
C LYS A 51 1.10 -23.43 -2.85
N ALA A 52 0.06 -23.56 -3.67
CA ALA A 52 0.00 -22.93 -4.98
C ALA A 52 -0.06 -21.39 -4.89
N LEU A 53 -0.74 -20.86 -3.87
CA LEU A 53 -0.97 -19.43 -3.67
C LEU A 53 0.06 -18.78 -2.75
N GLY A 54 0.94 -19.55 -2.11
CA GLY A 54 1.95 -19.02 -1.20
C GLY A 54 1.38 -18.41 0.08
N VAL A 55 0.16 -18.80 0.46
CA VAL A 55 -0.51 -18.37 1.70
C VAL A 55 -0.63 -19.54 2.66
N ARG A 56 -0.72 -19.25 3.96
CA ARG A 56 -0.95 -20.29 4.97
C ARG A 56 -2.41 -20.76 4.96
N GLY A 57 -2.67 -21.98 5.45
CA GLY A 57 -4.01 -22.58 5.42
C GLY A 57 -5.06 -21.75 6.16
N GLU A 58 -4.67 -21.14 7.29
CA GLU A 58 -5.57 -20.29 8.09
C GLU A 58 -6.10 -19.07 7.33
N TYR A 59 -5.38 -18.59 6.30
CA TYR A 59 -5.81 -17.43 5.50
C TYR A 59 -7.23 -17.61 4.94
N PHE A 60 -7.57 -18.83 4.52
CA PHE A 60 -8.88 -19.14 3.93
C PHE A 60 -10.04 -19.11 4.94
N TYR A 61 -9.73 -19.09 6.23
CA TYR A 61 -10.70 -19.13 7.32
C TYR A 61 -10.77 -17.83 8.13
N ARG A 62 -9.93 -16.83 7.82
CA ARG A 62 -10.01 -15.50 8.47
C ARG A 62 -11.34 -14.83 8.14
N SER A 63 -12.01 -14.32 9.16
CA SER A 63 -13.23 -13.52 9.04
C SER A 63 -12.95 -12.26 8.20
N GLU A 64 -13.93 -11.86 7.39
CA GLU A 64 -13.88 -10.62 6.58
C GLU A 64 -14.31 -9.42 7.45
N GLU A 65 -13.81 -9.31 8.69
CA GLU A 65 -14.24 -8.27 9.62
C GLU A 65 -13.96 -6.85 9.11
N ILE A 66 -12.99 -6.72 8.21
CA ILE A 66 -12.64 -5.46 7.56
C ILE A 66 -12.75 -5.67 6.06
N GLU A 67 -13.85 -5.18 5.49
CA GLU A 67 -14.06 -5.10 4.05
C GLU A 67 -13.11 -4.07 3.42
N LEU A 68 -11.83 -4.40 3.26
CA LEU A 68 -10.83 -3.59 2.56
C LEU A 68 -11.09 -3.66 1.05
N ASN A 69 -12.16 -3.01 0.62
CA ASN A 69 -12.70 -3.13 -0.73
C ASN A 69 -12.39 -1.92 -1.62
N ASN A 70 -12.17 -0.74 -1.03
CA ASN A 70 -11.95 0.48 -1.80
C ASN A 70 -10.45 0.83 -1.85
N VAL A 71 -9.78 0.36 -2.91
CA VAL A 71 -8.37 0.62 -3.16
C VAL A 71 -8.23 1.70 -4.23
N GLU A 72 -7.90 2.91 -3.81
CA GLU A 72 -7.68 4.05 -4.70
C GLU A 72 -6.17 4.25 -4.91
N TYR A 73 -5.73 4.07 -6.16
CA TYR A 73 -4.38 4.39 -6.57
C TYR A 73 -4.26 5.92 -6.68
N ARG A 74 -3.45 6.53 -5.82
CA ARG A 74 -3.14 7.97 -5.92
C ARG A 74 -2.14 8.25 -7.05
N LYS A 75 -1.34 7.24 -7.44
CA LYS A 75 -0.36 7.29 -8.54
C LYS A 75 -0.09 5.92 -9.17
N HIS A 76 0.55 5.91 -10.35
CA HIS A 76 1.03 4.75 -11.13
C HIS A 76 -0.07 3.90 -11.79
N SER A 77 -1.10 4.56 -12.31
CA SER A 77 -2.13 3.94 -13.17
C SER A 77 -1.57 3.23 -14.41
N ALA A 78 -0.31 3.51 -14.80
CA ALA A 78 0.40 2.85 -15.89
C ALA A 78 0.85 1.41 -15.58
N LEU A 79 0.74 0.95 -14.33
CA LEU A 79 1.03 -0.44 -13.99
C LEU A 79 0.07 -1.39 -14.72
N PRO A 80 0.57 -2.50 -15.28
CA PRO A 80 -0.31 -3.53 -15.83
C PRO A 80 -1.34 -3.97 -14.79
N LYS A 81 -2.60 -4.20 -15.21
CA LYS A 81 -3.69 -4.56 -14.29
C LYS A 81 -3.38 -5.79 -13.44
N LYS A 82 -2.59 -6.72 -13.98
CA LYS A 82 -2.07 -7.87 -13.24
C LYS A 82 -1.27 -7.43 -12.01
N ILE A 83 -0.30 -6.53 -12.19
CA ILE A 83 0.56 -6.03 -11.11
C ILE A 83 -0.26 -5.25 -10.09
N GLN A 84 -1.20 -4.41 -10.52
CA GLN A 84 -2.12 -3.71 -9.62
C GLN A 84 -2.88 -4.71 -8.73
N ASN A 85 -3.48 -5.76 -9.32
CA ASN A 85 -4.21 -6.76 -8.54
C ASN A 85 -3.30 -7.50 -7.53
N GLN A 86 -2.01 -7.67 -7.86
CA GLN A 86 -1.05 -8.30 -6.95
C GLN A 86 -0.71 -7.37 -5.77
N ILE A 87 -0.43 -6.10 -6.04
CA ILE A 87 -0.17 -5.08 -5.02
C ILE A 87 -1.40 -4.92 -4.12
N GLU A 88 -2.59 -4.77 -4.71
CA GLU A 88 -3.86 -4.65 -3.98
C GLU A 88 -4.07 -5.83 -3.03
N GLY A 89 -3.91 -7.07 -3.50
CA GLY A 89 -4.03 -8.26 -2.65
C GLY A 89 -3.00 -8.31 -1.53
N ASN A 90 -1.74 -7.95 -1.82
CA ASN A 90 -0.68 -7.90 -0.81
C ASN A 90 -0.90 -6.80 0.24
N VAL A 91 -1.43 -5.64 -0.16
CA VAL A 91 -1.76 -4.54 0.76
C VAL A 91 -2.93 -4.94 1.64
N ILE A 92 -3.99 -5.52 1.08
CA ILE A 92 -5.14 -6.00 1.84
C ILE A 92 -4.71 -7.05 2.87
N GLU A 93 -3.91 -8.05 2.47
CA GLU A 93 -3.44 -9.10 3.39
C GLU A 93 -2.61 -8.54 4.55
N GLN A 94 -1.71 -7.59 4.25
CA GLN A 94 -0.88 -6.95 5.27
C GLN A 94 -1.69 -6.07 6.22
N LEU A 95 -2.66 -5.31 5.71
CA LEU A 95 -3.58 -4.52 6.54
C LEU A 95 -4.46 -5.40 7.43
N GLU A 96 -4.99 -6.51 6.91
CA GLU A 96 -5.78 -7.44 7.71
C GLU A 96 -4.96 -8.00 8.87
N ARG A 97 -3.72 -8.42 8.62
CA ARG A 97 -2.82 -8.88 9.67
C ARG A 97 -2.48 -7.77 10.67
N TYR A 98 -2.25 -6.56 10.18
CA TYR A 98 -2.00 -5.41 11.03
C TYR A 98 -3.19 -5.13 11.97
N PHE A 99 -4.42 -5.18 11.45
CA PHE A 99 -5.62 -4.99 12.27
C PHE A 99 -5.92 -6.14 13.21
N GLU A 100 -5.66 -7.38 12.79
CA GLU A 100 -5.73 -8.55 13.66
C GLU A 100 -4.79 -8.37 14.86
N LEU A 101 -3.57 -7.86 14.64
CA LEU A 101 -2.64 -7.52 15.73
C LEU A 101 -3.13 -6.35 16.59
N GLU A 102 -3.63 -5.27 15.99
CA GLU A 102 -4.21 -4.14 16.74
C GLU A 102 -5.38 -4.57 17.62
N HIS A 103 -6.20 -5.54 17.20
CA HIS A 103 -7.33 -6.06 17.99
C HIS A 103 -6.89 -6.68 19.32
N PHE A 104 -5.67 -7.22 19.40
CA PHE A 104 -5.11 -7.74 20.65
C PHE A 104 -4.53 -6.65 21.56
N LEU A 105 -4.43 -5.41 21.09
CA LEU A 105 -3.92 -4.29 21.89
C LEU A 105 -5.07 -3.61 22.66
N PRO A 106 -4.86 -3.26 23.94
CA PRO A 106 -5.90 -2.62 24.76
C PRO A 106 -6.27 -1.21 24.29
N SER A 107 -5.39 -0.57 23.53
CA SER A 107 -5.61 0.74 22.92
C SER A 107 -4.87 0.81 21.59
N ARG A 108 -5.46 1.50 20.61
CA ARG A 108 -4.83 1.73 19.32
C ARG A 108 -3.60 2.65 19.49
N PRO A 109 -2.38 2.20 19.20
CA PRO A 109 -1.18 3.01 19.41
C PRO A 109 -0.99 4.07 18.32
N ILE A 110 -1.64 3.88 17.16
CA ILE A 110 -1.44 4.70 15.98
C ILE A 110 -2.62 5.65 15.76
N GLN A 111 -2.28 6.92 15.49
CA GLN A 111 -3.26 7.95 15.21
C GLN A 111 -3.86 7.77 13.80
N GLU A 112 -5.08 8.28 13.59
CA GLU A 112 -5.62 8.42 12.24
C GLU A 112 -4.84 9.48 11.45
N PHE A 113 -4.57 9.20 10.17
CA PHE A 113 -3.93 10.17 9.30
C PHE A 113 -4.81 11.39 9.09
N LYS A 114 -4.24 12.56 9.39
CA LYS A 114 -4.88 13.87 9.18
C LYS A 114 -3.85 14.84 8.65
N ILE A 115 -4.21 15.53 7.58
CA ILE A 115 -3.36 16.60 7.04
C ILE A 115 -3.50 17.81 7.98
N PRO A 116 -2.39 18.34 8.54
CA PRO A 116 -2.48 19.45 9.47
C PRO A 116 -3.13 20.70 8.87
N ASN A 117 -3.88 21.44 9.68
CA ASN A 117 -4.57 22.67 9.26
C ASN A 117 -3.61 23.79 8.81
N SER A 118 -2.34 23.73 9.21
CA SER A 118 -1.29 24.65 8.78
C SER A 118 -0.95 24.50 7.29
N ILE A 119 -1.25 23.35 6.69
CA ILE A 119 -0.98 23.07 5.28
C ILE A 119 -1.97 23.85 4.41
N PRO A 120 -1.50 24.71 3.48
CA PRO A 120 -2.36 25.53 2.64
C PRO A 120 -3.25 24.64 1.75
N LYS A 121 -4.50 25.04 1.57
CA LYS A 121 -5.45 24.34 0.69
C LYS A 121 -5.15 24.53 -0.80
N ASN A 122 -4.44 25.59 -1.17
CA ASN A 122 -4.09 25.91 -2.55
C ASN A 122 -2.59 26.17 -2.63
N VAL A 123 -1.90 25.40 -3.46
CA VAL A 123 -0.45 25.46 -3.74
C VAL A 123 -0.30 25.89 -5.20
N ARG A 124 0.26 27.08 -5.45
CA ARG A 124 0.23 27.73 -6.76
C ARG A 124 1.57 27.68 -7.50
N GLY A 125 2.67 27.47 -6.79
CA GLY A 125 4.01 27.39 -7.38
C GLY A 125 4.92 26.36 -6.70
N TYR A 126 6.05 26.05 -7.33
CA TYR A 126 7.06 25.15 -6.76
C TYR A 126 7.72 25.70 -5.49
N SER A 127 7.82 27.02 -5.34
CA SER A 127 8.27 27.66 -4.09
C SER A 127 7.33 27.39 -2.92
N ASP A 128 6.03 27.32 -3.18
CA ASP A 128 5.03 27.04 -2.14
C ASP A 128 5.18 25.60 -1.62
N ILE A 129 5.66 24.68 -2.44
CA ILE A 129 5.82 23.26 -2.09
C ILE A 129 6.86 23.07 -0.98
N GLU A 130 7.97 23.80 -1.03
CA GLU A 130 8.98 23.74 0.02
C GLU A 130 8.43 24.29 1.34
N SER A 131 7.66 25.38 1.25
CA SER A 131 6.92 25.90 2.39
C SER A 131 5.90 24.88 2.94
N VAL A 132 5.28 24.06 2.09
CA VAL A 132 4.40 22.96 2.53
C VAL A 132 5.19 21.89 3.29
N ALA A 133 6.37 21.50 2.78
CA ALA A 133 7.24 20.52 3.45
C ALA A 133 7.68 21.01 4.83
N ILE A 134 8.12 22.28 4.94
CA ILE A 134 8.51 22.91 6.20
C ILE A 134 7.34 22.95 7.18
N LYS A 135 6.16 23.42 6.75
CA LYS A 135 4.95 23.45 7.60
C LYS A 135 4.52 22.07 8.08
N LEU A 136 4.75 21.03 7.29
CA LEU A 136 4.47 19.66 7.71
C LEU A 136 5.46 19.22 8.78
N ARG A 137 6.76 19.49 8.61
CA ARG A 137 7.79 19.21 9.63
C ARG A 137 7.49 19.94 10.94
N GLU A 138 7.08 21.20 10.88
CA GLU A 138 6.65 21.98 12.05
C GLU A 138 5.44 21.35 12.72
N ALA A 139 4.39 21.02 11.95
CA ALA A 139 3.18 20.41 12.48
C ALA A 139 3.42 19.02 13.09
N TRP A 140 4.44 18.29 12.62
CA TRP A 140 4.83 16.99 13.14
C TRP A 140 5.96 17.07 14.18
N ASN A 141 6.40 18.28 14.56
CA ASN A 141 7.49 18.54 15.51
C ASN A 141 8.82 17.84 15.16
N LEU A 142 9.16 17.77 13.87
CA LEU A 142 10.37 17.09 13.39
C LEU A 142 11.64 17.96 13.46
N GLY A 143 11.50 19.27 13.76
CA GLY A 143 12.60 20.22 13.72
C GLY A 143 13.25 20.34 12.34
N ILE A 144 14.54 20.68 12.29
CA ILE A 144 15.33 20.83 11.04
C ILE A 144 16.39 19.73 10.84
N ASN A 145 16.61 18.89 11.84
CA ASN A 145 17.57 17.79 11.75
C ASN A 145 17.07 16.66 10.83
N PRO A 146 17.97 15.77 10.36
CA PRO A 146 17.56 14.58 9.63
C PRO A 146 16.54 13.76 10.44
N ILE A 147 15.50 13.27 9.75
CA ILE A 147 14.51 12.34 10.34
C ILE A 147 15.18 10.97 10.45
N ALA A 148 15.45 10.49 11.68
CA ALA A 148 16.16 9.24 11.90
C ALA A 148 15.37 8.04 11.37
N GLU A 149 14.17 7.79 11.92
CA GLU A 149 13.30 6.69 11.54
C GLU A 149 12.11 7.21 10.73
N LEU A 150 12.30 7.36 9.41
CA LEU A 150 11.27 7.93 8.54
C LEU A 150 10.04 7.01 8.43
N THR A 151 10.24 5.69 8.37
CA THR A 151 9.13 4.72 8.34
C THR A 151 8.26 4.87 9.58
N ASP A 152 8.86 4.79 10.76
CA ASP A 152 8.17 4.93 12.05
C ASP A 152 7.46 6.29 12.14
N THR A 153 8.11 7.36 11.69
CA THR A 153 7.51 8.70 11.65
C THR A 153 6.22 8.73 10.81
N LEU A 154 6.16 7.99 9.69
CA LEU A 154 4.97 7.92 8.84
C LEU A 154 3.89 7.05 9.48
N GLU A 155 4.26 5.89 10.02
CA GLU A 155 3.35 4.93 10.64
C GLU A 155 2.71 5.50 11.90
N GLU A 156 3.46 6.20 12.75
CA GLU A 156 2.96 6.95 13.90
C GLU A 156 1.96 8.05 13.52
N ARG A 157 1.97 8.48 12.25
CA ARG A 157 1.03 9.47 11.70
C ARG A 157 -0.15 8.83 10.97
N GLY A 158 -0.29 7.51 11.03
CA GLY A 158 -1.39 6.77 10.43
C GLY A 158 -1.17 6.38 8.97
N ILE A 159 0.04 6.52 8.43
CA ILE A 159 0.41 6.07 7.09
C ILE A 159 1.15 4.74 7.20
N GLN A 160 0.53 3.66 6.75
CA GLN A 160 1.16 2.33 6.80
C GLN A 160 2.23 2.20 5.72
N VAL A 161 3.37 1.59 6.02
CA VAL A 161 4.44 1.39 5.06
C VAL A 161 4.66 -0.10 4.84
N PHE A 162 4.41 -0.58 3.62
CA PHE A 162 4.59 -1.99 3.27
C PHE A 162 5.64 -2.19 2.19
N GLN A 163 6.35 -3.30 2.28
CA GLN A 163 7.26 -3.74 1.23
C GLN A 163 6.54 -4.73 0.31
N SER A 164 6.84 -4.67 -0.98
CA SER A 164 6.31 -5.60 -1.97
C SER A 164 7.40 -6.08 -2.92
N ASP A 165 7.54 -7.41 -3.02
CA ASP A 165 8.41 -8.06 -4.01
C ASP A 165 7.91 -7.89 -5.45
N VAL A 166 6.66 -7.43 -5.64
CA VAL A 166 6.05 -7.21 -6.96
C VAL A 166 6.63 -5.94 -7.63
N LEU A 167 7.12 -4.99 -6.83
CA LEU A 167 7.67 -3.72 -7.29
C LEU A 167 9.19 -3.77 -7.54
N ASP A 168 9.78 -4.96 -7.64
CA ASP A 168 11.21 -5.17 -7.98
C ASP A 168 11.53 -4.97 -9.48
N ASP A 169 10.87 -3.99 -10.13
CA ASP A 169 11.18 -3.53 -11.49
C ASP A 169 11.77 -2.12 -11.41
N ASP A 170 12.82 -1.83 -12.19
CA ASP A 170 13.51 -0.53 -12.22
C ASP A 170 12.57 0.65 -12.57
N LYS A 171 11.36 0.35 -13.05
CA LYS A 171 10.36 1.34 -13.44
C LYS A 171 9.47 1.85 -12.30
N PHE A 172 9.38 1.14 -11.18
CA PHE A 172 8.42 1.47 -10.11
C PHE A 172 9.05 1.39 -8.74
N ASP A 173 9.26 2.56 -8.16
CA ASP A 173 9.99 2.67 -6.91
C ASP A 173 9.08 2.56 -5.66
N GLY A 174 7.89 3.14 -5.75
CA GLY A 174 6.91 3.11 -4.70
C GLY A 174 5.54 3.49 -5.21
N LEU A 175 4.54 3.37 -4.35
CA LEU A 175 3.16 3.63 -4.71
C LEU A 175 2.35 4.07 -3.49
N ALA A 176 1.70 5.23 -3.60
CA ALA A 176 0.68 5.70 -2.68
C ALA A 176 -0.70 5.08 -3.01
N VAL A 177 -1.25 4.35 -2.04
CA VAL A 177 -2.56 3.70 -2.10
C VAL A 177 -3.43 4.19 -0.95
N MET A 178 -4.72 4.42 -1.18
CA MET A 178 -5.69 4.61 -0.12
C MET A 178 -6.57 3.36 -0.02
N VAL A 179 -6.65 2.74 1.16
CA VAL A 179 -7.55 1.60 1.42
C VAL A 179 -8.52 1.97 2.54
N ASN A 180 -9.82 2.11 2.24
CA ASN A 180 -10.83 2.51 3.24
C ASN A 180 -10.42 3.74 4.08
N SER A 181 -9.84 4.77 3.44
CA SER A 181 -9.30 5.98 4.09
C SER A 181 -7.99 5.80 4.90
N ILE A 182 -7.39 4.62 4.85
CA ILE A 182 -6.06 4.37 5.41
C ILE A 182 -5.03 4.62 4.30
N PRO A 183 -4.15 5.62 4.45
CA PRO A 183 -3.06 5.82 3.51
C PRO A 183 -2.01 4.73 3.70
N VAL A 184 -1.61 4.12 2.60
CA VAL A 184 -0.59 3.09 2.54
C VAL A 184 0.46 3.51 1.52
N ILE A 185 1.73 3.48 1.91
CA ILE A 185 2.86 3.59 1.00
C ILE A 185 3.42 2.20 0.79
N VAL A 186 3.41 1.74 -0.46
CA VAL A 186 4.04 0.48 -0.84
C VAL A 186 5.38 0.81 -1.49
N VAL A 187 6.46 0.22 -0.99
CA VAL A 187 7.80 0.35 -1.58
C VAL A 187 8.28 -0.98 -2.13
N GLY A 188 9.09 -0.94 -3.19
CA GLY A 188 9.78 -2.13 -3.68
C GLY A 188 10.72 -2.72 -2.62
N LYS A 189 10.83 -4.05 -2.61
CA LYS A 189 11.77 -4.77 -1.73
C LYS A 189 13.20 -4.80 -2.31
N GLY A 190 13.40 -4.16 -3.46
CA GLY A 190 14.55 -4.13 -4.35
C GLY A 190 15.85 -4.69 -3.79
N LYS A 191 16.44 -5.65 -4.51
CA LYS A 191 17.80 -6.14 -4.26
C LYS A 191 18.80 -4.98 -4.18
N GLY A 192 19.14 -4.55 -2.97
CA GLY A 192 20.23 -3.60 -2.74
C GLY A 192 19.87 -2.11 -2.90
N TRP A 193 18.62 -1.73 -2.66
CA TRP A 193 18.29 -0.31 -2.56
C TRP A 193 19.07 0.36 -1.43
N LYS A 194 19.81 1.40 -1.77
CA LYS A 194 20.50 2.26 -0.81
C LYS A 194 19.45 3.04 0.00
N GLY A 195 19.72 3.24 1.30
CA GLY A 195 18.75 3.85 2.22
C GLY A 195 18.34 5.28 1.85
N ASP A 196 19.17 6.00 1.09
CA ASP A 196 18.83 7.31 0.52
C ASP A 196 17.67 7.23 -0.49
N ARG A 197 17.69 6.26 -1.41
CA ARG A 197 16.60 6.05 -2.39
C ARG A 197 15.30 5.69 -1.68
N GLN A 198 15.35 4.76 -0.72
CA GLN A 198 14.16 4.39 0.07
C GLN A 198 13.54 5.61 0.78
N ARG A 199 14.37 6.42 1.44
CA ARG A 199 13.89 7.63 2.14
C ARG A 199 13.30 8.64 1.17
N PHE A 200 13.92 8.85 0.02
CA PHE A 200 13.39 9.74 -1.02
C PHE A 200 12.06 9.24 -1.56
N THR A 201 11.92 7.94 -1.87
CA THR A 201 10.66 7.34 -2.32
C THR A 201 9.56 7.50 -1.27
N LEU A 202 9.84 7.22 0.01
CA LEU A 202 8.86 7.41 1.10
C LEU A 202 8.40 8.87 1.18
N ALA A 203 9.34 9.83 1.14
CA ALA A 203 9.00 11.25 1.18
C ALA A 203 8.26 11.72 -0.09
N HIS A 204 8.56 11.13 -1.25
CA HIS A 204 7.86 11.37 -2.51
C HIS A 204 6.41 10.91 -2.45
N GLU A 205 6.17 9.69 -2.00
CA GLU A 205 4.81 9.14 -1.84
C GLU A 205 4.02 9.87 -0.74
N LEU A 206 4.68 10.32 0.34
CA LEU A 206 4.07 11.26 1.30
C LEU A 206 3.65 12.56 0.59
N GLY A 207 4.50 13.10 -0.28
CA GLY A 207 4.21 14.30 -1.06
C GLY A 207 2.92 14.17 -1.87
N HIS A 208 2.64 12.99 -2.45
CA HIS A 208 1.37 12.73 -3.14
C HIS A 208 0.17 12.85 -2.20
N PHE A 209 0.21 12.23 -1.02
CA PHE A 209 -0.89 12.36 -0.05
C PHE A 209 -1.12 13.80 0.41
N ILE A 210 -0.04 14.55 0.64
CA ILE A 210 -0.12 15.91 1.15
C ILE A 210 -0.63 16.87 0.06
N LEU A 211 -0.13 16.78 -1.18
CA LEU A 211 -0.42 17.72 -2.27
C LEU A 211 -1.70 17.40 -3.04
N GLU A 212 -2.24 16.18 -2.90
CA GLU A 212 -3.47 15.78 -3.58
C GLU A 212 -4.64 16.71 -3.23
N GLY A 213 -5.35 17.16 -4.27
CA GLY A 213 -6.44 18.13 -4.15
C GLY A 213 -6.01 19.55 -3.76
N ARG A 214 -4.71 19.85 -3.65
CA ARG A 214 -4.17 21.18 -3.30
C ARG A 214 -3.42 21.87 -4.43
N ILE A 215 -2.98 21.12 -5.43
CA ILE A 215 -2.33 21.66 -6.62
C ILE A 215 -3.31 21.73 -7.80
N ASP A 216 -3.18 22.76 -8.63
CA ASP A 216 -3.81 22.77 -9.94
C ASP A 216 -2.92 21.99 -10.93
N LYS A 217 -3.40 20.81 -11.33
CA LYS A 217 -2.67 19.88 -12.22
C LYS A 217 -2.47 20.45 -13.64
N ASN A 218 -3.14 21.54 -14.02
CA ASN A 218 -2.89 22.26 -15.28
C ASN A 218 -1.69 23.20 -15.19
N ILE A 219 -1.31 23.60 -13.97
CA ILE A 219 -0.23 24.56 -13.71
C ILE A 219 1.03 23.84 -13.23
N LEU A 220 0.86 22.88 -12.33
CA LEU A 220 1.96 22.14 -11.71
C LEU A 220 1.88 20.66 -12.07
N ASP A 221 3.03 20.11 -12.41
CA ASP A 221 3.22 18.68 -12.58
C ASP A 221 3.33 18.03 -11.19
N ILE A 222 2.41 17.10 -10.86
CA ILE A 222 2.36 16.45 -9.56
C ILE A 222 3.64 15.65 -9.24
N GLU A 223 4.33 15.09 -10.23
CA GLU A 223 5.58 14.35 -10.01
C GLU A 223 6.73 15.27 -9.67
N LYS A 224 6.86 16.37 -10.41
CA LYS A 224 7.86 17.39 -10.08
C LYS A 224 7.56 18.01 -8.72
N ALA A 225 6.28 18.19 -8.40
CA ALA A 225 5.82 18.72 -7.14
C ALA A 225 6.16 17.78 -5.97
N ALA A 226 5.86 16.49 -6.09
CA ALA A 226 6.20 15.47 -5.10
C ALA A 226 7.72 15.31 -4.93
N ASN A 227 8.51 15.35 -6.02
CA ASN A 227 9.98 15.33 -5.95
C ASN A 227 10.53 16.55 -5.19
N ARG A 228 9.99 17.75 -5.48
CA ARG A 228 10.38 18.99 -4.79
C ARG A 228 10.01 18.92 -3.31
N PHE A 229 8.83 18.42 -2.99
CA PHE A 229 8.39 18.17 -1.62
C PHE A 229 9.34 17.20 -0.90
N ALA A 230 9.68 16.07 -1.51
CA ALA A 230 10.56 15.07 -0.92
C ALA A 230 11.95 15.65 -0.58
N GLY A 231 12.52 16.42 -1.51
CA GLY A 231 13.78 17.12 -1.30
C GLY A 231 13.73 18.06 -0.09
N ALA A 232 12.76 18.97 -0.05
CA ALA A 232 12.60 19.94 1.03
C ALA A 232 12.18 19.30 2.37
N PHE A 233 11.45 18.18 2.34
CA PHE A 233 11.04 17.47 3.54
C PHE A 233 12.20 16.73 4.19
N LEU A 234 13.10 16.13 3.40
CA LEU A 234 14.26 15.38 3.90
C LEU A 234 15.44 16.29 4.25
N VAL A 235 15.62 17.37 3.48
CA VAL A 235 16.71 18.34 3.62
C VAL A 235 16.08 19.74 3.64
N PRO A 236 15.55 20.18 4.81
CA PRO A 236 14.99 21.53 4.94
C PRO A 236 16.08 22.59 4.79
N GLU A 237 15.70 23.78 4.29
CA GLU A 237 16.58 24.95 4.22
C GLU A 237 17.06 25.44 5.60
#